data_AF-A0A258C6W0-F1
#
_entry.id   AF-A0A258C6W0-F1
#
_cell.length_a   1.000
_cell.length_b   1.000
_cell.length_c   1.000
_cell.angle_alpha   90.00
_cell.angle_beta   90.00
_cell.angle_gamma   90.00
#
_symmetry.space_group_name_H-M   'P 1'
#
loop_
_entity.id
_entity.type
_entity.pdbx_description
1 polymer ?
#
loop_
_entity_poly.entity_id
_entity_poly.type
_entity_poly.pdbx_seq_one_letter_code
_entity_poly.pdbx_strand_id
1 'polypeptide(L)' 'YQQQFKVTASFGVADSNQAGYDLSALLAAADAAMYQAKQQGRNQVYCPATADGAV' A
#
# COMPACT_ATOMS: atom_id res chain seq x y z
N TYR A 1 -29.63 -19.43 -9.25
CA TYR A 1 -28.61 -18.76 -10.06
C TYR A 1 -27.60 -18.11 -9.13
N GLN A 2 -26.37 -18.64 -9.05
CA GLN A 2 -25.27 -17.96 -8.35
C GLN A 2 -24.46 -17.24 -9.42
N GLN A 3 -24.44 -15.91 -9.38
CA GLN A 3 -23.59 -15.12 -10.26
C GLN A 3 -22.20 -15.01 -9.64
N GLN A 4 -21.18 -15.44 -10.38
CA GLN A 4 -19.78 -15.26 -10.01
C GLN A 4 -19.27 -13.94 -10.58
N PHE A 5 -18.97 -12.99 -9.70
CA PHE A 5 -18.31 -11.73 -10.07
C PHE A 5 -16.81 -11.84 -9.78
N LYS A 6 -16.00 -11.57 -10.80
CA LYS A 6 -14.54 -11.52 -10.64
C LYS A 6 -14.14 -10.14 -10.15
N VAL A 7 -13.83 -10.03 -8.86
CA VAL A 7 -13.41 -8.80 -8.20
C VAL A 7 -11.91 -8.89 -7.87
N THR A 8 -11.18 -7.80 -8.09
CA THR A 8 -9.77 -7.67 -7.68
C THR A 8 -9.63 -6.52 -6.69
N ALA A 9 -8.58 -6.56 -5.88
CA ALA A 9 -8.25 -5.52 -4.91
C ALA A 9 -6.78 -5.14 -5.06
N SER A 10 -6.45 -3.90 -4.70
CA SER A 10 -5.07 -3.42 -4.67
C SER A 10 -4.76 -2.98 -3.24
N PHE A 11 -3.57 -3.29 -2.76
CA PHE A 11 -3.22 -3.10 -1.35
C PHE A 11 -1.92 -2.30 -1.22
N GLY A 12 -1.84 -1.51 -0.15
CA GLY A 12 -0.63 -0.81 0.24
C GLY A 12 -0.18 -1.28 1.61
N VAL A 13 1.11 -1.55 1.77
CA VAL A 13 1.71 -2.03 3.01
C VAL A 13 2.76 -1.04 3.47
N ALA A 14 2.70 -0.62 4.73
CA ALA A 14 3.71 0.21 5.37
C ALA A 14 4.11 -0.41 6.71
N ASP A 15 5.35 -0.16 7.11
CA ASP A 15 5.90 -0.61 8.38
C ASP A 15 6.51 0.57 9.17
N SER A 16 6.76 0.34 10.46
CA SER A 16 7.26 1.38 11.37
C SER A 16 8.67 1.84 11.07
N ASN A 17 9.44 1.08 10.30
CA ASN A 17 10.73 1.49 9.78
C ASN A 17 10.58 2.53 8.65
N GLN A 18 9.47 2.50 7.91
CA GLN A 18 9.17 3.43 6.80
C GLN A 18 8.50 4.73 7.26
N ALA A 19 7.55 4.65 8.20
CA ALA A 19 6.72 5.79 8.60
C ALA A 19 6.88 6.21 10.08
N GLY A 20 7.74 5.52 10.82
CA GLY A 20 7.89 5.69 12.27
C GLY A 20 6.80 4.97 13.06
N TYR A 21 6.72 5.28 14.36
CA TYR A 21 5.72 4.70 15.27
C TYR A 21 4.41 5.49 15.34
N ASP A 22 4.29 6.58 14.56
CA ASP A 22 3.05 7.33 14.50
C ASP A 22 2.03 6.58 13.63
N LEU A 23 0.88 6.26 14.23
CA LEU A 23 -0.16 5.50 13.56
C LEU A 23 -0.72 6.24 12.34
N SER A 24 -0.84 7.58 12.42
CA SER A 24 -1.37 8.38 11.32
C SER A 24 -0.40 8.38 10.13
N ALA A 25 0.90 8.50 10.40
CA ALA A 25 1.94 8.39 9.39
C ALA A 25 1.98 7.00 8.74
N LEU A 26 1.87 5.93 9.53
CA LEU A 26 1.78 4.55 9.03
C LEU A 26 0.59 4.35 8.11
N LEU A 27 -0.59 4.85 8.51
CA LEU A 27 -1.81 4.72 7.72
C LEU A 27 -1.72 5.53 6.44
N ALA A 28 -1.19 6.75 6.50
CA ALA A 28 -0.98 7.60 5.33
C ALA A 28 0.02 6.97 4.34
N ALA A 29 1.10 6.36 4.82
CA ALA A 29 2.07 5.65 3.98
C ALA A 29 1.46 4.41 3.31
N ALA A 30 0.69 3.62 4.05
CA ALA A 30 -0.03 2.47 3.49
C ALA A 30 -1.07 2.89 2.44
N ASP A 31 -1.82 3.96 2.70
CA ASP A 31 -2.80 4.49 1.74
C ASP A 31 -2.12 5.02 0.46
N ALA A 32 -1.02 5.75 0.62
CA ALA A 32 -0.22 6.23 -0.51
C ALA A 32 0.29 5.06 -1.37
N ALA A 33 0.76 3.98 -0.75
CA ALA A 33 1.18 2.77 -1.44
C ALA A 33 0.02 2.06 -2.16
N MET A 34 -1.16 1.99 -1.52
CA MET A 34 -2.35 1.45 -2.17
C MET A 34 -2.71 2.27 -3.41
N TYR A 35 -2.58 3.60 -3.31
CA TYR A 35 -2.82 4.49 -4.43
C TYR A 35 -1.83 4.26 -5.58
N GLN A 36 -0.56 3.99 -5.28
CA GLN A 36 0.43 3.59 -6.29
C GLN A 36 0.05 2.26 -6.96
N ALA A 37 -0.35 1.25 -6.19
CA ALA A 37 -0.81 -0.02 -6.74
C ALA A 37 -2.01 0.17 -7.70
N LYS A 38 -2.92 1.10 -7.39
CA LYS A 38 -4.04 1.44 -8.28
C LYS A 38 -3.58 2.11 -9.58
N GLN A 39 -2.56 2.96 -9.52
CA GLN A 39 -2.04 3.67 -10.68
C GLN A 39 -1.19 2.77 -11.60
N GLN A 40 -0.48 1.79 -11.06
CA GLN A 40 0.41 0.89 -11.81
C GLN A 40 -0.30 -0.31 -12.48
N GLY A 41 -1.63 -0.30 -12.52
CA GLY A 41 -2.41 -1.33 -13.22
C GLY A 41 -3.38 -2.11 -12.33
N ARG A 42 -3.50 -1.77 -11.04
CA ARG A 42 -4.38 -2.42 -10.05
C ARG A 42 -4.04 -3.91 -9.85
N ASN A 43 -4.78 -4.57 -8.97
CA ASN A 43 -4.61 -6.00 -8.63
C ASN A 43 -3.18 -6.34 -8.19
N GLN A 44 -2.56 -5.44 -7.45
CA GLN A 44 -1.17 -5.53 -7.03
C GLN A 44 -1.04 -5.01 -5.59
N VAL A 45 0.08 -5.39 -4.97
CA VAL A 45 0.48 -4.91 -3.65
C VAL A 45 1.69 -4.01 -3.82
N TYR A 46 1.68 -2.84 -3.20
CA TYR A 46 2.81 -1.94 -3.19
C TYR A 46 3.26 -1.68 -1.76
N CYS A 47 4.57 -1.63 -1.57
CA CYS A 47 5.20 -1.13 -0.36
C CYS A 47 6.02 0.11 -0.75
N PRO A 48 5.86 1.26 -0.06
CA PRO A 48 6.81 2.35 -0.23
C PRO A 48 8.19 1.81 0.09
N ALA A 49 9.15 1.97 -0.83
CA ALA A 49 10.53 1.62 -0.53
C ALA A 49 10.98 2.47 0.66
N THR A 50 11.60 1.84 1.65
CA THR A 50 12.26 2.53 2.75
C THR A 50 13.11 3.66 2.19
N ALA A 51 13.05 4.83 2.82
CA ALA A 51 14.12 5.80 2.69
C ALA A 51 15.35 5.25 3.43
N ASP A 52 15.89 4.12 2.96
CA ASP A 52 17.22 3.66 3.33
C ASP A 52 18.23 4.61 2.67
N GLY A 53 18.57 5.67 3.40
CA GLY A 53 19.45 6.71 2.91
C GLY A 53 19.68 7.88 3.86
N ALA A 54 19.46 7.73 5.17
CA ALA A 54 20.08 8.62 6.16
C ALA A 54 21.34 7.93 6.69
N VAL A 55 22.41 7.97 5.90
CA VAL A 55 23.78 8.02 6.43
C VAL A 55 24.15 9.48 6.69
#